data_AF-A0A838ZHP8-F1
#
_entry.id   AF-A0A838ZHP8-F1
#
_cell.length_a   1.000
_cell.length_b   1.000
_cell.length_c   1.000
_cell.angle_alpha   90.00
_cell.angle_beta   90.00
_cell.angle_gamma   90.00
#
_symmetry.space_group_name_H-M   'P 1'
#
loop_
_entity.id
_entity.type
_entity.pdbx_description
1 polymer ?
#
loop_
_entity_poly.entity_id
_entity_poly.type
_entity_poly.pdbx_seq_one_letter_code
_entity_poly.pdbx_strand_id
1 'polypeptide(L)'
;MTLELSNLLAEIKTATSDILDKDLSKVRGFSKRQLKAIGVQTLLIKEGVDSGEISGELQTFFEESLKNMVTNFVNTLKGITAVILEKVWNAVVEILWKTIGFLI
;
A
#
# COMPACT_ATOMS: atom_id res chain seq x y z
N MET A 1 -11.83 35.76 10.73
CA MET A 1 -10.63 35.36 9.95
C MET A 1 -9.85 34.25 10.64
N THR A 2 -9.43 34.41 11.90
CA THR A 2 -8.69 33.35 12.64
C THR A 2 -9.55 32.12 12.95
N LEU A 3 -10.81 32.31 13.34
CA LEU A 3 -11.76 31.20 13.56
C LEU A 3 -12.03 30.43 12.25
N GLU A 4 -12.29 31.15 11.15
CA GLU A 4 -12.50 30.56 9.82
C GLU A 4 -11.28 29.73 9.36
N LEU A 5 -10.07 30.27 9.52
CA LEU A 5 -8.85 29.53 9.20
C LEU A 5 -8.70 28.28 10.08
N SER A 6 -9.00 28.38 11.37
CA SER A 6 -8.95 27.24 12.29
C SER A 6 -9.94 26.15 11.89
N ASN A 7 -11.16 26.53 11.48
CA ASN A 7 -12.18 25.59 11.04
C ASN A 7 -11.77 24.88 9.74
N LEU A 8 -11.26 25.64 8.76
CA LEU A 8 -10.75 25.10 7.50
C LEU A 8 -9.61 24.09 7.73
N LEU A 9 -8.63 24.44 8.57
CA LEU A 9 -7.52 23.54 8.89
C LEU A 9 -8.01 22.27 9.61
N ALA A 10 -9.03 22.39 10.48
CA ALA A 10 -9.63 21.24 11.14
C ALA A 10 -10.37 20.31 10.17
N GLU A 11 -11.12 20.86 9.21
CA GLU A 11 -11.83 20.10 8.17
C GLU A 11 -10.83 19.33 7.29
N ILE A 12 -9.78 20.02 6.80
CA ILE A 12 -8.69 19.40 6.03
C ILE A 12 -8.02 18.29 6.83
N LYS A 13 -7.65 18.56 8.09
CA LYS A 13 -6.98 17.56 8.94
C LYS A 13 -7.87 16.34 9.17
N THR A 14 -9.16 16.53 9.40
CA THR A 14 -10.11 15.44 9.63
C THR A 14 -10.25 14.58 8.39
N ALA A 15 -10.55 15.19 7.23
CA ALA A 15 -10.74 14.46 5.99
C ALA A 15 -9.47 13.67 5.56
N THR A 16 -8.30 14.27 5.71
CA THR A 16 -7.03 13.60 5.40
C THR A 16 -6.74 12.45 6.37
N SER A 17 -7.00 12.63 7.67
CA SER A 17 -6.81 11.59 8.68
C SER A 17 -7.74 10.39 8.44
N ASP A 18 -9.02 10.64 8.16
CA ASP A 18 -10.01 9.58 7.90
C ASP A 18 -9.63 8.69 6.70
N ILE A 19 -9.13 9.30 5.63
CA ILE A 19 -8.66 8.59 4.44
C ILE A 19 -7.41 7.76 4.79
N LEU A 20 -6.43 8.38 5.43
CA LEU A 20 -5.16 7.73 5.77
C LEU A 20 -5.40 6.56 6.72
N ASP A 21 -6.17 6.74 7.80
CA ASP A 21 -6.40 5.69 8.79
C ASP A 21 -7.13 4.49 8.18
N LYS A 22 -8.18 4.75 7.40
CA LYS A 22 -8.95 3.70 6.73
C LYS A 22 -8.10 2.92 5.74
N ASP A 23 -7.36 3.58 4.87
CA ASP A 23 -6.65 2.89 3.80
C ASP A 23 -5.28 2.35 4.25
N LEU A 24 -4.61 2.96 5.24
CA LEU A 24 -3.42 2.38 5.88
C LEU A 24 -3.72 1.02 6.53
N SER A 25 -4.92 0.86 7.13
CA SER A 25 -5.32 -0.42 7.70
C SER A 25 -5.37 -1.53 6.63
N LYS A 26 -5.86 -1.21 5.43
CA LYS A 26 -5.91 -2.14 4.29
C LYS A 26 -4.51 -2.46 3.77
N VAL A 27 -3.64 -1.46 3.66
CA VAL A 27 -2.23 -1.63 3.29
C VAL A 27 -1.52 -2.57 4.25
N ARG A 28 -1.69 -2.39 5.57
CA ARG A 28 -1.12 -3.25 6.60
C ARG A 28 -1.62 -4.69 6.46
N GLY A 29 -2.93 -4.88 6.27
CA GLY A 29 -3.54 -6.19 6.07
C GLY A 29 -3.02 -6.92 4.83
N PHE A 30 -2.94 -6.22 3.70
CA PHE A 30 -2.35 -6.73 2.46
C PHE A 30 -0.89 -7.15 2.67
N SER A 31 -0.08 -6.26 3.23
CA SER A 31 1.36 -6.48 3.43
C SER A 31 1.61 -7.70 4.32
N LYS A 32 0.87 -7.83 5.43
CA LYS A 32 0.98 -8.98 6.32
C LYS A 32 0.71 -10.30 5.59
N ARG A 33 -0.33 -10.35 4.74
CA ARG A 33 -0.68 -11.57 3.98
C ARG A 33 0.38 -11.91 2.93
N GLN A 34 0.82 -10.94 2.15
CA GLN A 34 1.80 -11.17 1.08
C GLN A 34 3.16 -11.58 1.63
N LEU A 35 3.66 -10.88 2.66
CA LEU A 35 4.93 -11.23 3.30
C LEU A 35 4.88 -12.62 3.94
N LYS A 36 3.75 -13.01 4.55
CA LYS A 36 3.57 -14.37 5.05
C LYS A 36 3.64 -15.41 3.93
N ALA A 37 2.97 -15.17 2.81
CA ALA A 37 2.99 -16.10 1.68
C ALA A 37 4.39 -16.24 1.07
N ILE A 38 5.10 -15.12 0.88
CA ILE A 38 6.50 -15.12 0.42
C ILE A 38 7.37 -15.92 1.39
N GLY A 39 7.25 -15.68 2.70
CA GLY A 39 8.01 -16.39 3.72
C GLY A 39 7.74 -17.91 3.72
N VAL A 40 6.48 -18.33 3.61
CA VAL A 40 6.13 -19.75 3.50
C VAL A 40 6.74 -20.37 2.24
N GLN A 41 6.63 -19.70 1.09
CA GLN A 41 7.22 -20.18 -0.15
C GLN A 41 8.75 -20.32 -0.05
N THR A 42 9.42 -19.35 0.59
CA THR A 42 10.87 -19.42 0.84
C THR A 42 11.25 -20.63 1.69
N LEU A 43 10.49 -20.94 2.74
CA LEU A 43 10.76 -22.11 3.59
C LEU A 43 10.56 -23.43 2.85
N LEU A 44 9.52 -23.53 2.01
CA LEU A 44 9.29 -24.72 1.18
C LEU A 44 10.42 -24.92 0.16
N ILE A 45 10.88 -23.84 -0.48
CA ILE A 45 12.02 -23.91 -1.40
C ILE A 45 13.28 -24.34 -0.65
N LYS A 46 13.52 -23.78 0.55
CA LYS A 46 14.66 -24.18 1.38
C LYS A 46 14.63 -25.68 1.70
N GLU A 47 13.48 -26.21 2.10
CA GLU A 47 13.34 -27.64 2.40
C GLU A 47 13.67 -28.51 1.18
N GLY A 48 13.18 -28.14 -0.01
CA GLY A 48 13.51 -28.83 -1.26
C GLY A 48 14.98 -28.70 -1.67
N VAL A 49 15.63 -27.58 -1.37
CA VAL A 49 17.09 -27.42 -1.59
C VAL A 49 17.88 -28.29 -0.63
N ASP A 50 17.52 -28.30 0.66
CA ASP A 50 18.18 -29.10 1.69
C ASP A 50 18.03 -30.61 1.42
N SER A 51 16.91 -31.05 0.85
CA SER A 51 16.67 -32.45 0.46
C SER A 51 17.30 -32.86 -0.87
N GLY A 52 17.76 -31.87 -1.67
CA GLY A 52 18.29 -32.08 -3.02
C GLY A 52 17.23 -32.21 -4.11
N GLU A 53 15.93 -32.15 -3.77
CA GLU A 53 14.82 -32.16 -4.73
C GLU A 53 14.80 -30.91 -5.61
N ILE A 54 15.31 -29.78 -5.10
CA ILE A 54 15.47 -28.52 -5.83
C ILE A 54 16.96 -28.27 -6.05
N SER A 55 17.41 -28.37 -7.29
CA SER A 55 18.79 -28.10 -7.68
C SER A 55 18.90 -27.65 -9.15
N GLY A 56 20.06 -27.14 -9.55
CA GLY A 56 20.33 -26.75 -10.93
C GLY A 56 19.33 -25.73 -11.48
N GLU A 57 18.77 -26.01 -12.66
CA GLU A 57 17.80 -25.13 -13.32
C GLU A 57 16.52 -24.91 -12.50
N LEU A 58 16.09 -25.94 -11.75
CA LEU A 58 14.89 -25.84 -10.91
C LEU A 58 15.10 -24.85 -9.77
N GLN A 59 16.30 -24.80 -9.20
CA GLN A 59 16.64 -23.80 -8.19
C GLN A 59 16.59 -22.39 -8.77
N THR A 60 17.20 -22.15 -9.94
CA THR A 60 17.16 -20.85 -10.62
C THR A 60 15.72 -20.40 -10.89
N PHE A 61 14.87 -21.31 -11.35
CA PHE A 61 13.44 -21.03 -11.55
C PHE A 61 12.74 -20.57 -10.26
N PHE A 62 12.98 -21.24 -9.13
CA PHE A 62 12.38 -20.86 -7.86
C PHE A 62 12.93 -19.54 -7.30
N GLU A 63 14.22 -19.26 -7.51
CA GLU A 63 14.82 -17.96 -7.15
C GLU A 63 14.20 -16.80 -7.95
N GLU A 64 14.01 -16.97 -9.26
CA GLU A 64 13.32 -16.00 -10.10
C GLU A 64 11.84 -15.83 -9.69
N SER A 65 11.16 -16.92 -9.38
CA SER A 65 9.79 -16.90 -8.87
C SER A 65 9.68 -16.07 -7.58
N LEU A 66 10.59 -16.27 -6.61
CA LEU A 66 10.65 -15.46 -5.39
C LEU A 66 10.88 -13.97 -5.69
N LYS A 67 11.82 -13.64 -6.60
CA LYS A 67 12.05 -12.25 -7.04
C LYS A 67 10.80 -11.64 -7.66
N ASN A 68 10.07 -12.41 -8.46
CA ASN A 68 8.81 -11.96 -9.07
C ASN A 68 7.72 -11.73 -8.02
N MET A 69 7.59 -12.60 -7.01
CA MET A 69 6.64 -12.40 -5.91
C MET A 69 6.93 -11.10 -5.13
N VAL A 70 8.20 -10.84 -4.81
CA VAL A 70 8.61 -9.59 -4.14
C VAL A 70 8.35 -8.38 -5.02
N THR A 71 8.69 -8.46 -6.31
CA THR A 71 8.45 -7.38 -7.27
C THR A 71 6.96 -7.04 -7.38
N ASN A 72 6.10 -8.04 -7.49
CA ASN A 72 4.65 -7.88 -7.55
C ASN A 72 4.08 -7.31 -6.26
N PHE A 73 4.59 -7.75 -5.10
CA PHE A 73 4.23 -7.18 -3.81
C PHE A 73 4.54 -5.67 -3.76
N VAL A 74 5.76 -5.27 -4.14
CA VAL A 74 6.17 -3.87 -4.15
C VAL A 74 5.35 -3.04 -5.14
N ASN A 75 5.11 -3.55 -6.35
CA ASN A 75 4.33 -2.84 -7.38
C ASN A 75 2.87 -2.65 -6.94
N THR A 76 2.29 -3.64 -6.29
CA THR A 76 0.93 -3.53 -5.75
C THR A 76 0.88 -2.51 -4.61
N LEU A 77 1.89 -2.50 -3.73
CA LEU A 77 1.98 -1.51 -2.65
C LEU A 77 2.09 -0.09 -3.21
N LYS A 78 2.88 0.11 -4.27
CA LYS A 78 2.97 1.40 -4.99
C LYS A 78 1.60 1.82 -5.53
N GLY A 79 0.88 0.91 -6.19
CA GLY A 79 -0.45 1.19 -6.73
C GLY A 79 -1.46 1.57 -5.66
N ILE A 80 -1.49 0.84 -4.54
CA ILE A 80 -2.37 1.18 -3.40
C ILE A 80 -2.01 2.56 -2.85
N THR A 81 -0.72 2.85 -2.68
CA THR A 81 -0.25 4.14 -2.15
C THR A 81 -0.64 5.30 -3.08
N ALA A 82 -0.51 5.14 -4.40
CA ALA A 82 -0.91 6.14 -5.36
C ALA A 82 -2.40 6.49 -5.23
N VAL A 83 -3.26 5.48 -5.11
CA VAL A 83 -4.72 5.69 -4.91
C VAL A 83 -5.02 6.40 -3.58
N ILE A 84 -4.29 6.11 -2.51
CA ILE A 84 -4.46 6.81 -1.22
C ILE A 84 -4.11 8.30 -1.38
N LEU A 85 -2.98 8.59 -2.01
CA LEU A 85 -2.53 9.96 -2.25
C LEU A 85 -3.52 10.73 -3.14
N GLU A 86 -4.06 10.09 -4.17
CA GLU A 86 -5.10 10.67 -5.03
C GLU A 86 -6.37 11.03 -4.24
N LYS A 87 -6.84 10.14 -3.35
CA LYS A 87 -7.99 10.44 -2.50
C LYS A 87 -7.73 11.61 -1.55
N VAL A 88 -6.54 11.65 -0.94
CA VAL A 88 -6.13 12.76 -0.07
C VAL A 88 -6.16 14.06 -0.86
N TRP A 89 -5.56 14.07 -2.06
CA TRP A 89 -5.58 15.23 -2.94
C TRP A 89 -6.99 15.70 -3.25
N ASN A 90 -7.87 14.79 -3.71
CA ASN A 90 -9.23 15.11 -4.08
C ASN A 90 -10.02 15.69 -2.90
N ALA A 91 -9.91 15.09 -1.70
CA ALA A 91 -10.60 15.58 -0.52
C ALA A 91 -10.13 17.00 -0.11
N VAL A 92 -8.82 17.27 -0.19
CA VAL A 92 -8.28 18.60 0.13
C VAL A 92 -8.77 19.63 -0.89
N VAL A 93 -8.70 19.32 -2.19
CA VAL A 93 -9.17 20.21 -3.26
C VAL A 93 -10.67 20.50 -3.11
N GLU A 94 -11.47 19.49 -2.83
CA GLU A 94 -12.92 19.63 -2.61
C GLU A 94 -13.24 20.61 -1.47
N ILE A 95 -12.59 20.44 -0.31
CA ILE A 95 -12.76 21.34 0.85
C ILE A 95 -12.37 22.77 0.49
N LEU A 96 -11.22 22.94 -0.17
CA LEU A 96 -10.72 24.25 -0.57
C LEU A 96 -11.68 24.94 -1.56
N TRP A 97 -12.24 24.20 -2.52
CA TRP A 97 -13.11 24.76 -3.57
C TRP A 97 -14.48 25.12 -3.00
N LYS A 98 -15.01 24.28 -2.12
CA LYS A 98 -16.20 24.59 -1.33
C LYS A 98 -16.01 25.86 -0.51
N THR A 99 -14.83 26.05 0.09
CA THR A 99 -14.51 27.23 0.92
C THR A 99 -14.48 28.53 0.10
N ILE A 100 -13.97 28.49 -1.12
CA ILE A 100 -13.97 29.65 -2.04
C ILE A 100 -15.31 29.85 -2.75
N GLY A 101 -16.30 28.98 -2.52
CA GLY A 101 -17.65 29.07 -3.09
C GLY A 101 -17.79 28.53 -4.51
N PHE A 102 -16.84 27.72 -4.98
CA PHE A 102 -16.97 27.00 -6.24
C PHE A 102 -17.80 25.74 -6.01
N LEU A 103 -18.89 25.57 -6.77
CA LEU A 103 -19.65 24.32 -6.84
C LEU A 103 -18.81 23.28 -7.59
N ILE A 104 -18.43 22.20 -6.91
CA ILE A 104 -17.96 20.94 -7.53
C ILE A 104 -19.07 19.91 -7.37
#